data_AF-A0A227KNS5-F1
#
_entry.id   AF-A0A227KNS5-F1
#
_cell.length_a   1.000
_cell.length_b   1.000
_cell.length_c   1.000
_cell.angle_alpha   90.00
_cell.angle_beta   90.00
_cell.angle_gamma   90.00
#
_symmetry.space_group_name_H-M   'P 1'
#
loop_
_entity.id
_entity.type
_entity.pdbx_description
1 polymer ?
#
loop_
_entity_poly.entity_id
_entity_poly.type
_entity_poly.pdbx_seq_one_letter_code
_entity_poly.pdbx_strand_id
1 'polypeptide(L)'
;MTNNTYKLLPDKLIEVVRNLLTDDVFLDSVIQTAFESRSANELVFNVPAEISVTGNSLILIADRKHLTGEPAYQPGDWNRWPDVIPPRLNTEPFIEGKPLECDYWLLRLKTNKFMTGKLTTQKNWIQVPEDQIEAYREFSPYPAIATLNAKENFSDDGWNAYPKFVPKNGTYEVVLCDGRQRVCSWKSNVWSFYGDEIVAFKKIV
;
A
#
# COMPACT_ATOMS: atom_id res chain seq x y z
N MET A 1 -16.45 -17.90 -12.49
CA MET A 1 -15.76 -17.75 -11.19
C MET A 1 -16.43 -16.59 -10.49
N THR A 2 -17.24 -16.85 -9.47
CA THR A 2 -17.97 -15.81 -8.73
C THR A 2 -16.97 -14.98 -7.93
N ASN A 3 -16.89 -13.68 -8.23
CA ASN A 3 -16.03 -12.74 -7.52
C ASN A 3 -16.45 -12.71 -6.05
N ASN A 4 -15.54 -13.09 -5.13
CA ASN A 4 -15.76 -13.15 -3.68
C ASN A 4 -15.97 -11.76 -3.03
N THR A 5 -15.97 -10.68 -3.82
CA THR A 5 -15.99 -9.27 -3.39
C THR A 5 -17.28 -8.91 -2.64
N TYR A 6 -18.40 -9.58 -2.95
CA TYR A 6 -19.68 -9.41 -2.27
C TYR A 6 -19.64 -9.65 -0.76
N LYS A 7 -18.79 -10.56 -0.30
CA LYS A 7 -18.74 -10.97 1.11
C LYS A 7 -18.21 -9.89 2.06
N LEU A 8 -17.69 -8.80 1.49
CA LEU A 8 -17.12 -7.67 2.23
C LEU A 8 -18.15 -6.55 2.47
N LEU A 9 -19.30 -6.59 1.79
CA LEU A 9 -20.37 -5.62 1.94
C LEU A 9 -21.49 -6.20 2.84
N PRO A 10 -22.18 -5.38 3.64
CA PRO A 10 -23.40 -5.81 4.33
C PRO A 10 -24.49 -6.09 3.31
N ASP A 11 -25.31 -7.10 3.59
CA ASP A 11 -26.46 -7.46 2.75
C ASP A 11 -27.36 -6.25 2.47
N LYS A 12 -27.55 -5.37 3.46
CA LYS A 12 -28.34 -4.14 3.31
C LYS A 12 -27.76 -3.16 2.30
N LEU A 13 -26.44 -3.04 2.21
CA LEU A 13 -25.80 -2.16 1.22
C LEU A 13 -25.93 -2.76 -0.18
N ILE A 14 -25.76 -4.08 -0.31
CA ILE A 14 -25.98 -4.80 -1.56
C ILE A 14 -27.42 -4.62 -2.05
N GLU A 15 -28.40 -4.72 -1.15
CA GLU A 15 -29.81 -4.50 -1.46
C GLU A 15 -30.08 -3.05 -1.91
N VAL A 16 -29.49 -2.05 -1.25
CA VAL A 16 -29.62 -0.65 -1.68
C VAL A 16 -29.05 -0.47 -3.07
N VAL A 17 -27.85 -0.98 -3.37
CA VAL A 17 -27.26 -0.87 -4.72
C VAL A 17 -28.15 -1.55 -5.75
N ARG A 18 -28.64 -2.77 -5.48
CA ARG A 18 -29.56 -3.50 -6.36
C ARG A 18 -30.81 -2.68 -6.69
N ASN A 19 -31.38 -2.00 -5.70
CA ASN A 19 -32.57 -1.16 -5.88
C ASN A 19 -32.32 0.10 -6.74
N LEU A 20 -31.06 0.45 -7.02
CA LEU A 20 -30.71 1.54 -7.95
C LEU A 20 -30.64 1.06 -9.41
N LEU A 21 -30.61 -0.25 -9.65
CA LEU A 21 -30.36 -0.83 -10.97
C LEU A 21 -31.65 -1.23 -11.67
N THR A 22 -31.65 -1.15 -13.00
CA THR A 22 -32.74 -1.67 -13.84
C THR A 22 -32.80 -3.20 -13.86
N ASP A 23 -31.64 -3.87 -13.72
CA ASP A 23 -31.49 -5.32 -13.74
C ASP A 23 -30.33 -5.75 -12.81
N ASP A 24 -30.50 -6.90 -12.15
CA ASP A 24 -29.51 -7.46 -11.22
C ASP A 24 -28.22 -7.91 -11.92
N VAL A 25 -28.26 -8.13 -13.24
CA VAL A 25 -27.07 -8.50 -14.03
C VAL A 25 -25.94 -7.47 -13.95
N PHE A 26 -26.25 -6.21 -13.63
CA PHE A 26 -25.26 -5.13 -13.52
C PHE A 26 -24.59 -5.05 -12.15
N LEU A 27 -25.14 -5.72 -11.13
CA LEU A 27 -24.71 -5.60 -9.73
C LEU A 27 -23.22 -5.93 -9.55
N ASP A 28 -22.74 -7.02 -10.17
CA ASP A 28 -21.34 -7.46 -10.12
C ASP A 28 -20.41 -6.36 -10.61
N SER A 29 -20.75 -5.75 -11.74
CA SER A 29 -19.90 -4.74 -12.39
C SER A 29 -19.83 -3.44 -11.59
N VAL A 30 -20.95 -3.01 -11.00
CA VAL A 30 -21.05 -1.79 -10.19
C VAL A 30 -20.26 -1.96 -8.89
N ILE A 31 -20.40 -3.10 -8.21
CA ILE A 31 -19.64 -3.41 -7.01
C ILE A 31 -18.15 -3.51 -7.33
N GLN A 32 -17.77 -4.22 -8.39
CA GLN A 32 -16.36 -4.35 -8.77
C GLN A 32 -15.73 -2.97 -9.06
N THR A 33 -16.42 -2.11 -9.82
CA THR A 33 -15.95 -0.76 -10.13
C THR A 33 -15.80 0.09 -8.87
N ALA A 34 -16.76 0.00 -7.93
CA ALA A 34 -16.66 0.69 -6.65
C ALA A 34 -15.44 0.21 -5.85
N PHE A 35 -15.18 -1.10 -5.81
CA PHE A 35 -13.98 -1.64 -5.15
C PHE A 35 -12.68 -1.24 -5.84
N GLU A 36 -12.63 -1.19 -7.17
CA GLU A 36 -11.43 -0.78 -7.93
C GLU A 36 -11.10 0.72 -7.71
N SER A 37 -12.13 1.54 -7.51
CA SER A 37 -12.00 2.99 -7.29
C SER A 37 -12.05 3.42 -5.83
N ARG A 38 -12.11 2.46 -4.88
CA ARG A 38 -12.26 2.75 -3.45
C ARG A 38 -11.14 3.64 -2.90
N SER A 39 -11.48 4.36 -1.84
CA SER A 39 -10.58 5.17 -1.04
C SER A 39 -10.69 4.78 0.44
N ALA A 40 -9.79 5.31 1.27
CA ALA A 40 -9.77 5.00 2.69
C ALA A 40 -11.00 5.48 3.47
N ASN A 41 -11.81 6.39 2.90
CA ASN A 41 -12.95 7.02 3.58
C ASN A 41 -14.30 6.51 3.07
N GLU A 42 -14.44 6.30 1.78
CA GLU A 42 -15.73 6.08 1.11
C GLU A 42 -15.63 5.03 0.00
N LEU A 43 -16.73 4.29 -0.15
CA LEU A 43 -17.00 3.44 -1.30
C LEU A 43 -18.07 4.11 -2.16
N VAL A 44 -17.71 4.47 -3.40
CA VAL A 44 -18.58 5.21 -4.33
C VAL A 44 -19.09 4.26 -5.40
N PHE A 45 -20.40 4.08 -5.44
CA PHE A 45 -21.09 3.32 -6.49
C PHE A 45 -21.66 4.29 -7.51
N ASN A 46 -21.02 4.36 -8.67
CA ASN A 46 -21.52 5.12 -9.81
C ASN A 46 -22.46 4.23 -10.63
N VAL A 47 -23.72 4.65 -10.75
CA VAL A 47 -24.74 3.97 -11.55
C VAL A 47 -25.09 4.88 -12.74
N PRO A 48 -24.60 4.58 -13.95
CA PRO A 48 -24.95 5.32 -15.16
C PRO A 48 -26.45 5.32 -15.45
N ALA A 49 -26.92 6.34 -16.17
CA ALA A 49 -28.34 6.52 -16.52
C ALA A 49 -28.92 5.30 -17.26
N GLU A 50 -28.12 4.63 -18.09
CA GLU A 50 -28.51 3.50 -18.92
C GLU A 50 -28.90 2.27 -18.10
N ILE A 51 -28.35 2.13 -16.89
CA ILE A 51 -28.57 0.99 -15.99
C ILE A 51 -29.29 1.40 -14.70
N SER A 52 -29.70 2.65 -14.58
CA SER A 52 -30.38 3.22 -13.41
C SER A 52 -31.89 3.04 -13.49
N VAL A 53 -32.52 2.60 -12.40
CA VAL A 53 -33.99 2.51 -12.26
C VAL A 53 -34.72 3.82 -12.58
N THR A 54 -34.04 4.95 -12.42
CA THR A 54 -34.62 6.28 -12.65
C THR A 54 -34.39 6.84 -14.06
N GLY A 55 -33.55 6.19 -14.87
CA GLY A 55 -33.07 6.74 -16.14
C GLY A 55 -32.12 7.93 -15.99
N ASN A 56 -31.67 8.26 -14.77
CA ASN A 56 -30.67 9.30 -14.49
C ASN A 56 -29.43 8.68 -13.84
N SER A 57 -28.27 9.32 -13.99
CA SER A 57 -27.06 8.91 -13.28
C SER A 57 -27.23 9.07 -11.77
N LEU A 58 -26.96 8.00 -11.02
CA LEU A 58 -27.04 7.98 -9.56
C LEU A 58 -25.65 7.73 -8.97
N ILE A 59 -25.39 8.35 -7.82
CA ILE A 59 -24.18 8.13 -7.04
C ILE A 59 -24.62 7.73 -5.65
N LEU A 60 -24.22 6.54 -5.21
CA LEU A 60 -24.35 6.11 -3.82
C LEU A 60 -22.97 6.17 -3.17
N ILE A 61 -22.87 6.92 -2.08
CA ILE A 61 -21.66 7.03 -1.27
C ILE A 61 -21.91 6.28 0.02
N ALA A 62 -21.15 5.22 0.26
CA ALA A 62 -21.19 4.47 1.50
C ALA A 62 -19.96 4.80 2.35
N ASP A 63 -20.21 5.21 3.60
CA ASP A 63 -19.18 5.33 4.63
C ASP A 63 -18.57 3.96 4.90
N ARG A 64 -17.26 3.94 5.06
CA ARG A 64 -16.47 2.73 5.17
C ARG A 64 -16.83 1.82 6.34
N LYS A 65 -17.42 2.33 7.43
CA LYS A 65 -17.90 1.50 8.56
C LYS A 65 -18.84 0.36 8.15
N HIS A 66 -19.37 0.43 6.93
CA HIS A 66 -20.20 -0.60 6.36
C HIS A 66 -19.40 -1.81 5.86
N LEU A 67 -18.09 -1.77 5.63
CA LEU A 67 -17.34 -2.96 5.19
C LEU A 67 -17.22 -4.01 6.32
N THR A 68 -17.92 -5.13 6.18
CA THR A 68 -18.02 -6.19 7.21
C THR A 68 -16.87 -7.19 7.19
N GLY A 69 -15.97 -7.10 6.21
CA GLY A 69 -14.98 -8.14 5.94
C GLY A 69 -13.56 -7.65 5.69
N GLU A 70 -13.18 -6.43 6.10
CA GLU A 70 -11.80 -5.96 5.96
C GLU A 70 -10.83 -7.01 6.51
N PRO A 71 -9.98 -7.64 5.67
CA PRO A 71 -9.07 -8.65 6.15
C PRO A 71 -8.12 -7.99 7.14
N ALA A 72 -7.90 -8.66 8.28
CA ALA A 72 -6.94 -8.20 9.26
C ALA A 72 -5.56 -8.04 8.60
N TYR A 73 -4.86 -6.97 8.98
CA TYR A 73 -3.49 -6.74 8.57
C TYR A 73 -2.64 -7.99 8.78
N GLN A 74 -1.91 -8.39 7.74
CA GLN A 74 -0.95 -9.51 7.78
C GLN A 74 0.47 -8.93 7.68
N PRO A 75 1.30 -9.07 8.73
CA PRO A 75 2.68 -8.58 8.70
C PRO A 75 3.48 -9.16 7.53
N GLY A 76 4.24 -8.30 6.84
CA GLY A 76 5.11 -8.69 5.72
C GLY A 76 4.42 -8.86 4.37
N ASP A 77 3.11 -9.09 4.33
CA ASP A 77 2.35 -9.17 3.10
C ASP A 77 1.98 -7.78 2.56
N TRP A 78 1.88 -7.68 1.23
CA TRP A 78 1.33 -6.49 0.59
C TRP A 78 -0.14 -6.33 0.96
N ASN A 79 -0.43 -5.36 1.83
CA ASN A 79 -1.79 -5.00 2.13
C ASN A 79 -2.36 -4.21 0.95
N ARG A 80 -3.15 -4.91 0.13
CA ARG A 80 -3.88 -4.34 -1.02
C ARG A 80 -5.16 -3.62 -0.61
N TRP A 81 -5.37 -3.49 0.70
CA TRP A 81 -6.43 -2.73 1.30
C TRP A 81 -5.77 -1.48 1.88
N PRO A 82 -5.52 -0.44 1.06
CA PRO A 82 -4.99 0.84 1.55
C PRO A 82 -5.85 1.42 2.67
N ASP A 83 -7.09 0.94 2.72
CA ASP A 83 -8.12 1.23 3.68
C ASP A 83 -7.73 0.72 5.07
N VAL A 84 -7.34 -0.55 5.29
CA VAL A 84 -7.02 -1.08 6.64
C VAL A 84 -6.06 -0.14 7.36
N ILE A 85 -6.42 0.30 8.59
CA ILE A 85 -5.55 1.22 9.34
C ILE A 85 -4.23 0.48 9.61
N PRO A 86 -3.09 0.96 9.07
CA PRO A 86 -1.83 0.27 9.30
C PRO A 86 -1.52 0.28 10.80
N PRO A 87 -1.02 -0.82 11.40
CA PRO A 87 -0.60 -0.80 12.79
C PRO A 87 0.50 0.24 13.03
N ARG A 88 0.78 0.58 14.30
CA ARG A 88 1.98 1.38 14.60
C ARG A 88 3.20 0.48 14.46
N LEU A 89 4.23 0.96 13.77
CA LEU A 89 5.47 0.21 13.56
C LEU A 89 6.61 0.72 14.45
N ASN A 90 6.56 1.99 14.85
CA ASN A 90 7.63 2.67 15.57
C ASN A 90 8.98 2.58 14.82
N THR A 91 8.94 2.82 13.51
CA THR A 91 10.09 2.64 12.60
C THR A 91 11.22 3.65 12.77
N GLU A 92 11.01 4.74 13.51
CA GLU A 92 12.07 5.68 13.86
C GLU A 92 12.46 5.53 15.33
N PRO A 93 13.74 5.72 15.68
CA PRO A 93 14.14 5.83 17.07
C PRO A 93 13.58 7.13 17.66
N PHE A 94 13.29 7.14 18.96
CA PHE A 94 13.00 8.38 19.67
C PHE A 94 14.22 9.30 19.59
N ILE A 95 14.07 10.44 18.93
CA ILE A 95 15.12 11.46 18.87
C ILE A 95 14.90 12.38 20.05
N GLU A 96 15.88 12.44 20.96
CA GLU A 96 15.92 13.41 22.07
C GLU A 96 14.67 13.36 22.99
N GLY A 97 14.07 12.19 23.18
CA GLY A 97 12.87 12.03 24.01
C GLY A 97 11.59 12.64 23.41
N LYS A 98 11.63 13.11 22.16
CA LYS A 98 10.44 13.59 21.45
C LYS A 98 9.64 12.40 20.92
N PRO A 99 8.30 12.44 21.02
CA PRO A 99 7.45 11.35 20.54
C PRO A 99 7.58 11.16 19.02
N LEU A 100 7.47 9.90 18.60
CA LEU A 100 7.48 9.52 17.20
C LEU A 100 6.27 10.06 16.46
N GLU A 101 6.49 10.99 15.54
CA GLU A 101 5.42 11.63 14.79
C GLU A 101 4.88 10.77 13.65
N CYS A 102 5.71 9.87 13.09
CA CYS A 102 5.36 9.08 11.91
C CYS A 102 5.91 7.64 11.94
N ASP A 103 5.19 6.72 11.29
CA ASP A 103 5.69 5.42 10.83
C ASP A 103 6.07 5.49 9.36
N TYR A 104 7.07 4.70 8.96
CA TYR A 104 7.54 4.63 7.59
C TYR A 104 7.15 3.29 6.97
N TRP A 105 6.48 3.36 5.83
CA TRP A 105 5.93 2.21 5.13
C TRP A 105 6.51 2.12 3.72
N LEU A 106 6.58 0.90 3.19
CA LEU A 106 6.78 0.69 1.77
C LEU A 106 5.43 0.77 1.06
N LEU A 107 5.29 1.73 0.14
CA LEU A 107 4.09 1.91 -0.68
C LEU A 107 4.30 1.41 -2.10
N ARG A 108 3.28 0.75 -2.64
CA ARG A 108 3.08 0.55 -4.07
C ARG A 108 1.95 1.47 -4.53
N LEU A 109 2.26 2.35 -5.47
CA LEU A 109 1.29 3.25 -6.08
C LEU A 109 0.59 2.57 -7.26
N LYS A 110 -0.63 3.01 -7.59
CA LYS A 110 -1.41 2.52 -8.75
C LYS A 110 -0.66 2.63 -10.09
N THR A 111 0.36 3.49 -10.16
CA THR A 111 1.27 3.60 -11.32
C THR A 111 2.38 2.55 -11.35
N ASN A 112 2.32 1.49 -10.53
CA ASN A 112 3.38 0.51 -10.31
C ASN A 112 4.73 1.11 -9.85
N LYS A 113 4.70 2.27 -9.20
CA LYS A 113 5.87 2.88 -8.58
C LYS A 113 5.94 2.52 -7.10
N PHE A 114 7.16 2.40 -6.59
CA PHE A 114 7.40 2.16 -5.18
C PHE A 114 8.02 3.38 -4.52
N MET A 115 7.60 3.67 -3.29
CA MET A 115 8.16 4.78 -2.52
C MET A 115 8.05 4.54 -1.01
N THR A 116 8.75 5.37 -0.26
CA THR A 116 8.58 5.46 1.19
C THR A 116 7.39 6.34 1.52
N GLY A 117 6.36 5.76 2.13
CA GLY A 117 5.23 6.47 2.70
C GLY A 117 5.51 6.84 4.16
N LYS A 118 5.02 8.01 4.57
CA LYS A 118 5.02 8.43 5.98
C LYS A 118 3.59 8.47 6.47
N LEU A 119 3.32 7.77 7.56
CA LEU A 119 2.01 7.70 8.20
C LEU A 119 2.06 8.38 9.57
N THR A 120 1.30 9.44 9.75
CA THR A 120 1.21 10.17 11.03
C THR A 120 0.61 9.32 12.14
N THR A 121 0.75 9.77 13.40
CA THR A 121 0.07 9.16 14.55
C THR A 121 -1.46 9.19 14.40
N GLN A 122 -2.01 10.22 13.75
CA GLN A 122 -3.43 10.32 13.41
C GLN A 122 -3.83 9.51 12.17
N LYS A 123 -2.93 8.67 11.64
CA LYS A 123 -3.18 7.75 10.52
C LYS A 123 -3.47 8.43 9.18
N ASN A 124 -2.91 9.62 8.98
CA ASN A 124 -2.90 10.30 7.68
C ASN A 124 -1.57 10.08 6.96
N TRP A 125 -1.63 9.79 5.66
CA TRP A 125 -0.45 9.75 4.80
C TRP A 125 0.07 11.17 4.50
N ILE A 126 1.38 11.34 4.60
CA ILE A 126 2.04 12.60 4.26
C ILE A 126 2.48 12.56 2.81
N GLN A 127 2.20 13.62 2.05
CA GLN A 127 2.69 13.87 0.68
C GLN A 127 2.25 12.86 -0.39
N VAL A 128 1.47 11.83 -0.02
CA VAL A 128 0.93 10.84 -0.95
C VAL A 128 -0.58 10.80 -0.76
N PRO A 129 -1.36 11.25 -1.76
CA PRO A 129 -2.80 11.08 -1.76
C PRO A 129 -3.17 9.60 -1.66
N GLU A 130 -4.10 9.27 -0.76
CA GLU A 130 -4.53 7.89 -0.49
C GLU A 130 -5.08 7.18 -1.72
N ASP A 131 -5.78 7.92 -2.58
CA ASP A 131 -6.34 7.44 -3.84
C ASP A 131 -5.28 7.00 -4.85
N GLN A 132 -4.01 7.36 -4.65
CA GLN A 132 -2.88 6.92 -5.46
C GLN A 132 -2.20 5.65 -4.91
N ILE A 133 -2.47 5.27 -3.67
CA ILE A 133 -1.87 4.10 -3.02
C ILE A 133 -2.65 2.85 -3.46
N GLU A 134 -1.96 1.88 -4.02
CA GLU A 134 -2.53 0.58 -4.40
C GLU A 134 -2.35 -0.45 -3.27
N ALA A 135 -1.18 -0.45 -2.66
CA ALA A 135 -0.86 -1.33 -1.54
C ALA A 135 0.24 -0.75 -0.66
N TYR A 136 0.32 -1.24 0.58
CA TYR A 136 1.41 -0.91 1.49
C TYR A 136 1.88 -2.15 2.26
N ARG A 137 3.11 -2.13 2.77
CA ARG A 137 3.62 -3.13 3.73
C ARG A 137 4.79 -2.59 4.54
N GLU A 138 5.13 -3.31 5.61
CA GLU A 138 6.39 -3.12 6.33
C GLU A 138 7.59 -3.32 5.40
N PHE A 139 8.70 -2.64 5.73
CA PHE A 139 9.99 -2.99 5.13
C PHE A 139 10.39 -4.41 5.56
N SER A 140 11.10 -5.10 4.69
CA SER A 140 11.63 -6.44 4.95
C SER A 140 12.54 -6.39 6.18
N PRO A 141 12.48 -7.40 7.08
CA PRO A 141 13.42 -7.50 8.18
C PRO A 141 14.86 -7.41 7.68
N TYR A 142 15.65 -6.53 8.31
CA TYR A 142 17.04 -6.31 7.96
C TYR A 142 17.95 -7.30 8.72
N PRO A 143 18.79 -8.08 8.03
CA PRO A 143 19.73 -8.99 8.69
C PRO A 143 20.86 -8.22 9.39
N ALA A 144 21.44 -8.82 10.43
CA ALA A 144 22.58 -8.24 11.13
C ALA A 144 23.74 -7.92 10.17
N ILE A 145 24.45 -6.82 10.43
CA ILE A 145 25.57 -6.33 9.59
C ILE A 145 26.63 -7.42 9.37
N ALA A 146 26.93 -8.23 10.41
CA ALA A 146 27.87 -9.34 10.30
C ALA A 146 27.45 -10.37 9.24
N THR A 147 26.17 -10.72 9.18
CA THR A 147 25.61 -11.65 8.19
C THR A 147 25.73 -11.09 6.78
N LEU A 148 25.51 -9.79 6.61
CA LEU A 148 25.65 -9.12 5.31
C LEU A 148 27.09 -9.06 4.83
N ASN A 149 28.02 -8.74 5.73
CA ASN A 149 29.44 -8.65 5.40
C ASN A 149 30.04 -10.02 5.07
N ALA A 150 29.59 -11.07 5.74
CA ALA A 150 30.02 -12.44 5.50
C ALA A 150 29.51 -13.01 4.16
N LYS A 151 28.45 -12.44 3.58
CA LYS A 151 27.87 -12.94 2.33
C LYS A 151 28.82 -12.78 1.15
N GLU A 152 29.14 -13.87 0.46
CA GLU A 152 30.08 -13.86 -0.67
C GLU A 152 29.40 -13.63 -2.03
N ASN A 153 28.15 -14.07 -2.17
CA ASN A 153 27.43 -14.03 -3.44
C ASN A 153 26.25 -13.05 -3.41
N PHE A 154 25.97 -12.44 -4.56
CA PHE A 154 24.78 -11.61 -4.75
C PHE A 154 23.49 -12.45 -4.64
N SER A 155 22.41 -11.85 -4.13
CA SER A 155 21.08 -12.46 -4.06
C SER A 155 20.07 -11.53 -4.70
N ASP A 156 19.32 -12.06 -5.67
CA ASP A 156 18.31 -11.30 -6.41
C ASP A 156 17.05 -11.01 -5.57
N ASP A 157 16.76 -11.85 -4.57
CA ASP A 157 15.57 -11.83 -3.72
C ASP A 157 15.84 -11.47 -2.26
N GLY A 158 17.11 -11.24 -1.89
CA GLY A 158 17.57 -10.99 -0.53
C GLY A 158 18.38 -9.71 -0.37
N TRP A 159 18.75 -9.43 0.87
CA TRP A 159 19.60 -8.27 1.19
C TRP A 159 21.04 -8.47 0.74
N ASN A 160 21.65 -7.40 0.24
CA ASN A 160 23.05 -7.33 -0.19
C ASN A 160 23.73 -6.11 0.45
N ALA A 161 24.97 -6.28 0.89
CA ALA A 161 25.78 -5.19 1.42
C ALA A 161 26.21 -4.21 0.32
N TYR A 162 26.14 -2.91 0.58
CA TYR A 162 26.69 -1.86 -0.27
C TYR A 162 27.90 -1.23 0.44
N PRO A 163 29.00 -0.91 -0.28
CA PRO A 163 29.21 -1.01 -1.72
C PRO A 163 29.76 -2.36 -2.20
N LYS A 164 29.88 -3.38 -1.33
CA LYS A 164 30.43 -4.71 -1.68
C LYS A 164 29.76 -5.29 -2.92
N PHE A 165 28.43 -5.18 -3.00
CA PHE A 165 27.65 -5.55 -4.18
C PHE A 165 27.10 -4.30 -4.86
N VAL A 166 27.11 -4.29 -6.19
CA VAL A 166 26.55 -3.21 -7.00
C VAL A 166 25.14 -3.61 -7.47
N PRO A 167 24.11 -2.79 -7.21
CA PRO A 167 22.75 -3.07 -7.70
C PRO A 167 22.67 -3.02 -9.23
N LYS A 168 21.65 -3.66 -9.78
CA LYS A 168 21.22 -3.47 -11.18
C LYS A 168 20.21 -2.32 -11.23
N ASN A 169 19.86 -1.86 -12.44
CA ASN A 169 18.79 -0.87 -12.57
C ASN A 169 17.48 -1.39 -11.96
N GLY A 170 16.87 -0.61 -11.06
CA GLY A 170 15.66 -1.02 -10.37
C GLY A 170 15.34 -0.19 -9.13
N THR A 171 14.31 -0.61 -8.40
CA THR A 171 13.87 0.00 -7.13
C THR A 171 14.09 -0.99 -5.99
N TYR A 172 14.57 -0.45 -4.87
CA TYR A 172 15.12 -1.21 -3.76
C TYR A 172 14.58 -0.71 -2.44
N GLU A 173 14.39 -1.63 -1.50
CA GLU A 173 14.44 -1.33 -0.08
C GLU A 173 15.92 -1.11 0.28
N VAL A 174 16.24 -0.04 0.99
CA VAL A 174 17.60 0.28 1.41
C VAL A 174 17.65 0.51 2.91
N VAL A 175 18.80 0.21 3.51
CA VAL A 175 19.11 0.52 4.91
C VAL A 175 20.18 1.61 4.92
N LEU A 176 19.94 2.64 5.73
CA LEU A 176 20.86 3.74 5.94
C LEU A 176 21.82 3.44 7.10
N CYS A 177 22.92 4.19 7.20
CA CYS A 177 23.96 4.01 8.21
C CYS A 177 23.45 4.19 9.65
N ASP A 178 22.36 4.91 9.84
CA ASP A 178 21.67 5.09 11.13
C ASP A 178 20.58 4.03 11.40
N GLY A 179 20.47 3.01 10.55
CA GLY A 179 19.54 1.89 10.69
C GLY A 179 18.15 2.14 10.08
N ARG A 180 17.84 3.35 9.61
CA ARG A 180 16.54 3.63 8.98
C ARG A 180 16.41 2.89 7.64
N GLN A 181 15.20 2.43 7.34
CA GLN A 181 14.87 1.82 6.04
C GLN A 181 14.11 2.80 5.13
N ARG A 182 14.44 2.82 3.84
CA ARG A 182 13.85 3.69 2.82
C ARG A 182 13.69 2.97 1.48
N VAL A 183 13.00 3.60 0.54
CA VAL A 183 12.93 3.16 -0.86
C VAL A 183 13.85 4.05 -1.69
N CYS A 184 14.69 3.43 -2.49
CA CYS A 184 15.57 4.13 -3.43
C CYS A 184 15.61 3.41 -4.77
N SER A 185 15.84 4.17 -5.83
CA SER A 185 16.11 3.60 -7.15
C SER A 185 17.60 3.66 -7.45
N TRP A 186 18.12 2.61 -8.08
CA TRP A 186 19.43 2.62 -8.70
C TRP A 186 19.27 2.78 -10.20
N LYS A 187 19.87 3.82 -10.77
CA LYS A 187 19.91 4.06 -12.21
C LYS A 187 21.23 4.70 -12.59
N SER A 188 21.80 4.27 -13.71
CA SER A 188 23.02 4.87 -14.27
C SER A 188 24.17 4.95 -13.25
N ASN A 189 24.34 3.89 -12.45
CA ASN A 189 25.36 3.75 -11.40
C ASN A 189 25.23 4.74 -10.22
N VAL A 190 24.04 5.29 -9.98
CA VAL A 190 23.79 6.24 -8.89
C VAL A 190 22.48 5.92 -8.17
N TRP A 191 22.45 6.10 -6.86
CA TRP A 191 21.24 6.07 -6.04
C TRP A 191 20.42 7.36 -6.21
N SER A 192 19.10 7.23 -6.30
CA SER A 192 18.22 8.40 -6.40
C SER A 192 18.28 9.33 -5.18
N PHE A 193 18.53 8.77 -3.99
CA PHE A 193 18.63 9.49 -2.70
C PHE A 193 19.59 8.76 -1.76
N TYR A 194 20.03 9.44 -0.69
CA TYR A 194 20.80 8.87 0.44
C TYR A 194 22.11 8.15 0.07
N GLY A 195 22.72 8.49 -1.07
CA GLY A 195 23.81 7.72 -1.68
C GLY A 195 24.90 7.25 -0.70
N ASP A 196 25.50 8.19 0.04
CA ASP A 196 26.61 7.89 0.97
C ASP A 196 26.15 7.29 2.31
N GLU A 197 24.84 7.30 2.56
CA GLU A 197 24.25 6.75 3.78
C GLU A 197 23.83 5.29 3.60
N ILE A 198 23.66 4.79 2.37
CA ILE A 198 23.17 3.44 2.11
C ILE A 198 24.24 2.39 2.46
N VAL A 199 23.88 1.42 3.31
CA VAL A 199 24.77 0.32 3.73
C VAL A 199 24.31 -1.05 3.22
N ALA A 200 23.04 -1.19 2.86
CA ALA A 200 22.50 -2.43 2.30
C ALA A 200 21.26 -2.17 1.45
N PHE A 201 20.97 -3.09 0.53
CA PHE A 201 19.80 -3.03 -0.34
C PHE A 201 19.18 -4.41 -0.62
N LYS A 202 17.87 -4.43 -0.83
CA LYS A 202 17.09 -5.59 -1.27
C LYS A 202 16.14 -5.16 -2.39
N LYS A 203 16.08 -5.92 -3.49
CA LYS A 203 15.24 -5.57 -4.64
C LYS A 203 13.76 -5.69 -4.24
N ILE A 204 12.95 -4.72 -4.64
CA ILE A 204 11.49 -4.81 -4.51
C ILE A 204 10.97 -5.61 -5.70
N VAL A 205 10.17 -6.64 -5.41
CA VAL A 205 9.53 -7.53 -6.38
C VAL A 205 8.02 -7.34 -6.34
#